data_AF-A0A1T4P2B8-F1
#
_entry.id   AF-A0A1T4P2B8-F1
#
_cell.length_a   1.000
_cell.length_b   1.000
_cell.length_c   1.000
_cell.angle_alpha   90.00
_cell.angle_beta   90.00
_cell.angle_gamma   90.00
#
_symmetry.space_group_name_H-M   'P 1'
#
loop_
_entity.id
_entity.type
_entity.pdbx_description
1 polymer ?
#
loop_
_entity_poly.entity_id
_entity_poly.type
_entity_poly.pdbx_seq_one_letter_code
_entity_poly.pdbx_strand_id
1 'polypeptide(L)'
;MKVIKLFLALLMLTVVFSGCNSGSKPGAEAPKTGDTAKMTLKFKEMGKEVSKEMVVKQGAVKPLDITPTVKGVDTKLVDYEFYVTNYEFTPSDLTGRYPKKDGDLLVMIQILGEKGATKESPIKAGTYNTATPADGAEVASKAWHVVIKYFEEGKMKTATLAADTPQGARKGFVKINSVADGVVKGEIDISDDFGSVKGAFSAKATK
;
A
#
# COMPACT_ATOMS: atom_id res chain seq x y z
N MET A 1 60.96 27.98 14.49
CA MET A 1 59.52 27.70 14.32
C MET A 1 59.03 28.24 12.99
N LYS A 2 58.68 27.35 12.05
CA LYS A 2 57.56 27.45 11.10
C LYS A 2 57.62 26.23 10.18
N VAL A 3 56.71 25.29 10.42
CA VAL A 3 56.43 24.16 9.54
C VAL A 3 55.32 24.60 8.60
N ILE A 4 55.54 24.56 7.29
CA ILE A 4 54.49 24.69 6.28
C ILE A 4 54.42 23.35 5.55
N LYS A 5 53.29 22.67 5.75
CA LYS A 5 52.85 21.52 4.96
C LYS A 5 52.33 22.05 3.62
N LEU A 6 52.74 21.44 2.51
CA LEU A 6 52.00 21.54 1.26
C LEU A 6 51.69 20.15 0.72
N PHE A 7 50.44 20.03 0.34
CA PHE A 7 49.67 18.85 -0.02
C PHE A 7 49.72 18.60 -1.54
N LEU A 8 49.13 17.46 -1.95
CA LEU A 8 48.65 17.13 -3.30
C LEU A 8 49.74 16.84 -4.34
N ALA A 9 49.58 15.91 -5.28
CA ALA A 9 48.66 14.79 -5.48
C ALA A 9 49.20 14.08 -6.73
N LEU A 10 49.08 12.76 -6.82
CA LEU A 10 49.21 12.12 -8.12
C LEU A 10 48.14 11.03 -8.32
N LEU A 11 47.37 11.29 -9.37
CA LEU A 11 46.37 10.47 -10.03
C LEU A 11 46.80 9.01 -10.17
N MET A 12 45.92 8.07 -9.81
CA MET A 12 45.88 6.76 -10.46
C MET A 12 44.53 6.59 -11.15
N LEU A 13 44.63 6.47 -12.48
CA LEU A 13 43.57 6.21 -13.42
C LEU A 13 43.38 4.68 -13.50
N THR A 14 42.25 4.16 -13.03
CA THR A 14 41.91 2.74 -13.16
C THR A 14 40.87 2.55 -14.26
N VAL A 15 41.25 1.81 -15.28
CA VAL A 15 40.43 1.42 -16.45
C VAL A 15 39.41 0.36 -16.00
N VAL A 16 38.13 0.62 -16.25
CA VAL A 16 37.04 -0.35 -15.98
C VAL A 16 36.78 -1.16 -17.25
N PHE A 17 37.04 -2.47 -17.20
CA PHE A 17 36.61 -3.40 -18.23
C PHE A 17 35.11 -3.65 -18.15
N SER A 18 34.43 -3.42 -19.28
CA SER A 18 33.03 -3.77 -19.51
C SER A 18 32.85 -5.28 -19.64
N GLY A 19 32.08 -5.88 -18.72
CA GLY A 19 31.55 -7.23 -18.86
C GLY A 19 30.03 -7.18 -18.93
N CYS A 20 29.48 -7.29 -20.14
CA CYS A 20 28.07 -7.64 -20.36
C CYS A 20 27.85 -9.08 -19.88
N ASN A 21 27.11 -9.26 -18.79
CA ASN A 21 26.58 -10.57 -18.41
C ASN A 21 25.06 -10.47 -18.34
N SER A 22 24.39 -10.71 -19.47
CA SER A 22 22.95 -10.84 -19.59
C SER A 22 22.51 -12.20 -19.06
N GLY A 23 22.49 -12.34 -17.73
CA GLY A 23 21.85 -13.46 -17.05
C GLY A 23 20.41 -13.10 -16.70
N SER A 24 19.45 -13.59 -17.50
CA SER A 24 18.02 -13.54 -17.19
C SER A 24 17.75 -14.28 -15.87
N LYS A 25 17.49 -13.54 -14.79
CA LYS A 25 17.05 -14.10 -13.50
C LYS A 25 15.51 -14.27 -13.52
N PRO A 26 14.96 -15.46 -13.27
CA PRO A 26 13.53 -15.64 -13.04
C PRO A 26 13.16 -15.20 -11.62
N GLY A 27 12.05 -14.45 -11.50
CA GLY A 27 11.44 -14.10 -10.22
C GLY A 27 12.06 -12.88 -9.54
N ALA A 28 11.53 -11.70 -9.82
CA ALA A 28 11.83 -10.51 -9.02
C ALA A 28 11.22 -10.72 -7.62
N GLU A 29 12.02 -11.21 -6.67
CA GLU A 29 11.69 -11.27 -5.25
C GLU A 29 11.02 -9.95 -4.83
N ALA A 30 9.92 -10.06 -4.10
CA ALA A 30 9.30 -8.90 -3.50
C ALA A 30 10.32 -8.28 -2.52
N PRO A 31 10.51 -6.95 -2.52
CA PRO A 31 11.44 -6.32 -1.61
C PRO A 31 11.00 -6.62 -0.17
N LYS A 32 11.89 -7.25 0.60
CA LYS A 32 11.78 -7.28 2.05
C LYS A 32 12.00 -5.86 2.53
N THR A 33 10.99 -5.27 3.17
CA THR A 33 11.09 -3.91 3.72
C THR A 33 12.23 -3.85 4.72
N GLY A 34 13.28 -3.08 4.38
CA GLY A 34 14.50 -2.89 5.19
C GLY A 34 14.33 -2.09 6.47
N ASP A 35 13.10 -1.73 6.83
CA ASP A 35 12.67 -1.30 8.16
C ASP A 35 11.31 -1.95 8.40
N THR A 36 11.14 -2.70 9.49
CA THR A 36 9.87 -3.38 9.80
C THR A 36 8.77 -2.36 10.05
N ALA A 37 8.06 -1.99 8.99
CA ALA A 37 6.87 -1.16 9.07
C ALA A 37 5.82 -1.89 9.93
N LYS A 38 5.21 -1.17 10.86
CA LYS A 38 4.17 -1.69 11.74
C LYS A 38 2.85 -0.99 11.45
N MET A 39 1.76 -1.75 11.60
CA MET A 39 0.40 -1.24 11.53
C MET A 39 -0.41 -1.68 12.76
N THR A 40 -1.10 -0.72 13.36
CA THR A 40 -2.09 -0.95 14.41
C THR A 40 -3.47 -1.03 13.77
N LEU A 41 -4.18 -2.12 14.05
CA LEU A 41 -5.54 -2.40 13.58
C LEU A 41 -6.46 -2.43 14.79
N LYS A 42 -7.52 -1.63 14.77
CA LYS A 42 -8.60 -1.66 15.77
C LYS A 42 -9.91 -1.79 15.02
N PHE A 43 -10.77 -2.72 15.39
CA PHE A 43 -12.07 -2.89 14.76
C PHE A 43 -13.06 -3.58 15.68
N LYS A 44 -14.36 -3.48 15.37
CA LYS A 44 -15.42 -4.16 16.10
C LYS A 44 -15.77 -5.51 15.47
N GLU A 45 -15.81 -6.58 16.25
CA GLU A 45 -16.34 -7.91 15.89
C GLU A 45 -17.49 -8.25 16.84
N MET A 46 -18.70 -8.44 16.31
CA MET A 46 -19.91 -8.72 17.12
C MET A 46 -20.10 -7.73 18.30
N GLY A 47 -19.81 -6.45 18.06
CA GLY A 47 -19.92 -5.38 19.06
C GLY A 47 -18.75 -5.29 20.06
N LYS A 48 -17.79 -6.22 20.01
CA LYS A 48 -16.58 -6.19 20.84
C LYS A 48 -15.42 -5.55 20.10
N GLU A 49 -14.63 -4.74 20.80
CA GLU A 49 -13.39 -4.21 20.25
C GLU A 49 -12.33 -5.31 20.14
N VAL A 50 -11.70 -5.37 18.97
CA VAL A 50 -10.57 -6.23 18.64
C VAL A 50 -9.41 -5.32 18.26
N SER A 51 -8.23 -5.59 18.82
CA SER A 51 -7.00 -4.91 18.45
C SER A 51 -5.96 -5.92 18.01
N LYS A 52 -5.32 -5.65 16.87
CA LYS A 52 -4.23 -6.48 16.31
C LYS A 52 -3.09 -5.57 15.88
N GLU A 53 -1.87 -6.06 16.10
CA GLU A 53 -0.64 -5.43 15.62
C GLU A 53 -0.10 -6.25 14.46
N MET A 54 0.29 -5.58 13.39
CA MET A 54 0.81 -6.19 12.18
C MET A 54 2.22 -5.68 11.90
N VAL A 55 3.19 -6.57 11.87
CA VAL A 55 4.51 -6.27 11.28
C VAL A 55 4.42 -6.59 9.79
N VAL A 56 4.50 -5.55 8.96
CA VAL A 56 4.40 -5.67 7.51
C VAL A 56 5.60 -6.48 7.00
N LYS A 57 5.31 -7.55 6.27
CA LYS A 57 6.32 -8.35 5.56
C LYS A 57 6.31 -8.10 4.07
N GLN A 58 5.13 -7.87 3.49
CA GLN A 58 4.98 -7.69 2.07
C GLN A 58 3.82 -6.76 1.76
N GLY A 59 3.96 -6.02 0.66
CA GLY A 59 2.83 -5.38 0.02
C GLY A 59 2.86 -5.48 -1.49
N ALA A 60 1.68 -5.48 -2.10
CA ALA A 60 1.49 -5.42 -3.54
C ALA A 60 0.45 -4.34 -3.88
N VAL A 61 0.58 -3.68 -5.02
CA VAL A 61 -0.45 -2.77 -5.53
C VAL A 61 -0.89 -3.23 -6.91
N LYS A 62 -2.21 -3.36 -7.08
CA LYS A 62 -2.85 -3.73 -8.35
C LYS A 62 -3.79 -2.61 -8.80
N PRO A 63 -3.52 -1.95 -9.92
CA PRO A 63 -4.49 -1.04 -10.52
C PRO A 63 -5.62 -1.83 -11.21
N LEU A 64 -6.85 -1.39 -11.02
CA LEU A 64 -8.05 -1.94 -11.64
C LEU A 64 -8.84 -0.82 -12.29
N ASP A 65 -9.23 -0.98 -13.55
CA ASP A 65 -10.23 -0.10 -14.13
C ASP A 65 -11.59 -0.41 -13.48
N ILE A 66 -12.23 0.61 -12.93
CA ILE A 66 -13.55 0.50 -12.31
C ILE A 66 -14.49 1.58 -12.82
N THR A 67 -15.78 1.31 -12.76
CA THR A 67 -16.82 2.34 -12.79
C THR A 67 -17.42 2.36 -11.39
N PRO A 68 -17.12 3.36 -10.54
CA PRO A 68 -17.68 3.42 -9.20
C PRO A 68 -19.21 3.41 -9.27
N THR A 69 -19.86 2.59 -8.46
CA THR A 69 -21.32 2.61 -8.29
C THR A 69 -21.75 3.76 -7.37
N VAL A 70 -21.26 4.97 -7.64
CA VAL A 70 -21.62 6.19 -6.93
C VAL A 70 -22.56 7.00 -7.83
N LYS A 71 -23.70 7.41 -7.29
CA LYS A 71 -24.72 8.15 -8.05
C LYS A 71 -24.10 9.43 -8.64
N GLY A 72 -24.20 9.59 -9.96
CA GLY A 72 -23.66 10.75 -10.69
C GLY A 72 -22.19 10.60 -11.12
N VAL A 73 -21.60 9.42 -10.98
CA VAL A 73 -20.25 9.10 -11.48
C VAL A 73 -20.35 8.14 -12.65
N ASP A 74 -20.45 8.70 -13.86
CA ASP A 74 -20.41 7.90 -15.10
C ASP A 74 -18.98 7.78 -15.67
N THR A 75 -17.99 8.35 -14.99
CA THR A 75 -16.59 8.36 -15.44
C THR A 75 -15.86 7.13 -14.91
N LYS A 76 -15.19 6.41 -15.81
CA LYS A 76 -14.26 5.34 -15.45
C LYS A 76 -13.13 5.92 -14.58
N LEU A 77 -12.87 5.29 -13.45
CA LEU A 77 -11.75 5.59 -12.57
C LEU A 77 -10.84 4.37 -12.47
N VAL A 78 -9.67 4.57 -11.87
CA VAL A 78 -8.77 3.49 -11.49
C VAL A 78 -8.89 3.29 -10.00
N ASP A 79 -9.01 2.05 -9.55
CA ASP A 79 -8.82 1.66 -8.16
C ASP A 79 -7.43 1.06 -8.00
N TYR A 80 -6.59 1.70 -7.18
CA TYR A 80 -5.31 1.15 -6.76
C TYR A 80 -5.53 0.32 -5.50
N GLU A 81 -5.64 -1.00 -5.66
CA GLU A 81 -5.77 -1.92 -4.54
C GLU A 81 -4.40 -2.26 -3.96
N PHE A 82 -4.10 -1.73 -2.78
CA PHE A 82 -2.93 -2.12 -2.00
C PHE A 82 -3.27 -3.29 -1.10
N TYR A 83 -2.50 -4.37 -1.19
CA TYR A 83 -2.56 -5.52 -0.30
C TYR A 83 -1.34 -5.52 0.60
N VAL A 84 -1.52 -5.35 1.91
CA VAL A 84 -0.42 -5.29 2.89
C VAL A 84 -0.57 -6.43 3.89
N THR A 85 0.46 -7.26 4.04
CA THR A 85 0.38 -8.52 4.80
C THR A 85 1.53 -8.68 5.80
N ASN A 86 1.33 -9.48 6.85
CA ASN A 86 2.39 -9.96 7.77
C ASN A 86 2.98 -11.34 7.37
N TYR A 87 2.68 -11.81 6.17
CA TYR A 87 3.20 -13.01 5.56
C TYR A 87 3.57 -12.72 4.10
N GLU A 88 4.34 -13.64 3.51
CA GLU A 88 4.73 -13.55 2.11
C GLU A 88 3.70 -14.26 1.22
N PHE A 89 3.46 -13.73 0.02
CA PHE A 89 2.64 -14.33 -1.03
C PHE A 89 3.25 -14.01 -2.40
N THR A 90 2.85 -14.76 -3.43
CA THR A 90 3.31 -14.54 -4.80
C THR A 90 2.56 -13.35 -5.41
N PRO A 91 3.20 -12.20 -5.72
CA PRO A 91 2.47 -11.02 -6.21
C PRO A 91 1.72 -11.22 -7.52
N SER A 92 2.22 -12.11 -8.39
CA SER A 92 1.56 -12.47 -9.66
C SER A 92 0.36 -13.41 -9.48
N ASP A 93 0.22 -14.03 -8.32
CA ASP A 93 -0.94 -14.84 -7.94
C ASP A 93 -1.59 -14.26 -6.70
N LEU A 94 -2.51 -13.33 -6.95
CA LEU A 94 -3.26 -12.68 -5.90
C LEU A 94 -4.15 -13.66 -5.12
N THR A 95 -4.45 -14.87 -5.59
CA THR A 95 -5.22 -15.84 -4.77
C THR A 95 -4.47 -16.23 -3.49
N GLY A 96 -3.13 -16.18 -3.53
CA GLY A 96 -2.25 -16.38 -2.38
C GLY A 96 -2.29 -15.28 -1.33
N ARG A 97 -2.89 -14.11 -1.63
CA ARG A 97 -2.92 -12.94 -0.74
C ARG A 97 -3.86 -13.06 0.45
N TYR A 98 -4.70 -14.09 0.50
CA TYR A 98 -5.66 -14.24 1.58
C TYR A 98 -5.04 -14.99 2.78
N PRO A 99 -5.39 -14.60 4.02
CA PRO A 99 -4.95 -15.30 5.22
C PRO A 99 -5.31 -16.79 5.21
N LYS A 100 -4.36 -17.67 5.57
CA LYS A 100 -4.55 -19.14 5.53
C LYS A 100 -4.27 -19.86 6.85
N LYS A 101 -3.65 -19.19 7.82
CA LYS A 101 -3.32 -19.75 9.14
C LYS A 101 -3.45 -18.71 10.24
N ASP A 102 -3.63 -19.17 11.47
CA ASP A 102 -3.83 -18.29 12.62
C ASP A 102 -2.73 -17.24 12.74
N GLY A 103 -3.15 -15.99 12.91
CA GLY A 103 -2.26 -14.83 12.99
C GLY A 103 -1.92 -14.18 11.65
N ASP A 104 -2.28 -14.79 10.52
CA ASP A 104 -2.18 -14.13 9.21
C ASP A 104 -3.14 -12.93 9.13
N LEU A 105 -2.61 -11.80 8.69
CA LEU A 105 -3.31 -10.53 8.52
C LEU A 105 -3.09 -9.99 7.12
N LEU A 106 -4.16 -9.53 6.49
CA LEU A 106 -4.18 -8.75 5.25
C LEU A 106 -4.96 -7.46 5.51
N VAL A 107 -4.34 -6.33 5.19
CA VAL A 107 -5.01 -5.03 5.06
C VAL A 107 -5.07 -4.68 3.58
N MET A 108 -6.28 -4.57 3.04
CA MET A 108 -6.53 -4.07 1.69
C MET A 108 -6.92 -2.60 1.77
N ILE A 109 -6.22 -1.73 1.05
CA ILE A 109 -6.47 -0.28 0.99
C ILE A 109 -6.79 0.06 -0.45
N GLN A 110 -7.93 0.70 -0.70
CA GLN A 110 -8.36 1.15 -2.02
C GLN A 110 -8.18 2.67 -2.13
N ILE A 111 -7.53 3.12 -3.19
CA ILE A 111 -7.38 4.54 -3.53
C ILE A 111 -7.90 4.74 -4.94
N LEU A 112 -8.86 5.65 -5.10
CA LEU A 112 -9.35 6.06 -6.40
C LEU A 112 -8.36 7.03 -7.04
N GLY A 113 -7.96 6.72 -8.26
CA GLY A 113 -7.11 7.56 -9.08
C GLY A 113 -7.74 8.90 -9.46
N GLU A 114 -6.93 9.75 -10.07
CA GLU A 114 -7.40 11.02 -10.62
C GLU A 114 -8.37 10.81 -11.80
N LYS A 115 -9.20 11.82 -12.08
CA LYS A 115 -10.09 11.80 -13.25
C LYS A 115 -9.25 11.62 -14.53
N GLY A 116 -9.60 10.63 -15.35
CA GLY A 116 -8.90 10.32 -16.60
C GLY A 116 -7.70 9.39 -16.47
N ALA A 117 -7.34 8.93 -15.26
CA ALA A 117 -6.36 7.86 -15.10
C ALA A 117 -6.86 6.54 -15.70
N THR A 118 -5.92 5.70 -16.13
CA THR A 118 -6.15 4.31 -16.58
C THR A 118 -5.33 3.34 -15.74
N LYS A 119 -5.60 2.03 -15.77
CA LYS A 119 -4.80 1.05 -15.02
C LYS A 119 -3.29 1.08 -15.32
N GLU A 120 -2.86 1.65 -16.45
CA GLU A 120 -1.44 1.85 -16.80
C GLU A 120 -0.85 3.11 -16.16
N SER A 121 -1.70 4.02 -15.67
CA SER A 121 -1.26 5.21 -14.95
C SER A 121 -0.67 4.80 -13.60
N PRO A 122 0.53 5.27 -13.23
CA PRO A 122 1.05 5.02 -11.89
C PRO A 122 0.28 5.85 -10.87
N ILE A 123 0.12 5.31 -9.66
CA ILE A 123 -0.32 6.14 -8.53
C ILE A 123 0.69 7.26 -8.29
N LYS A 124 0.21 8.45 -7.91
CA LYS A 124 1.07 9.61 -7.65
C LYS A 124 1.36 9.74 -6.15
N ALA A 125 2.52 10.30 -5.82
CA ALA A 125 2.77 10.76 -4.45
C ALA A 125 1.79 11.88 -4.07
N GLY A 126 1.34 11.89 -2.83
CA GLY A 126 0.33 12.84 -2.35
C GLY A 126 -0.50 12.29 -1.19
N THR A 127 -1.38 13.15 -0.67
CA THR A 127 -2.32 12.79 0.40
C THR A 127 -3.71 12.57 -0.20
N TYR A 128 -4.23 11.36 0.00
CA TYR A 128 -5.55 10.93 -0.42
C TYR A 128 -6.46 10.92 0.79
N ASN A 129 -7.27 11.96 0.94
CA ASN A 129 -8.27 12.03 2.00
C ASN A 129 -9.35 10.96 1.78
N THR A 130 -9.99 10.53 2.86
CA THR A 130 -11.06 9.55 2.78
C THR A 130 -12.25 10.09 1.98
N ALA A 131 -12.84 9.23 1.15
CA ALA A 131 -14.07 9.51 0.41
C ALA A 131 -15.29 8.87 1.08
N THR A 132 -16.44 9.43 0.77
CA THR A 132 -17.77 8.94 1.13
C THR A 132 -18.65 8.93 -0.12
N PRO A 133 -19.73 8.13 -0.16
CA PRO A 133 -20.70 8.20 -1.25
C PRO A 133 -21.32 9.59 -1.45
N ALA A 134 -21.33 10.43 -0.40
CA ALA A 134 -21.82 11.80 -0.46
C ALA A 134 -20.92 12.72 -1.32
N ASP A 135 -19.66 12.34 -1.56
CA ASP A 135 -18.74 13.12 -2.41
C ASP A 135 -19.10 13.04 -3.91
N GLY A 136 -19.94 12.08 -4.32
CA GLY A 136 -20.42 12.00 -5.71
C GLY A 136 -19.27 11.92 -6.72
N ALA A 137 -19.23 12.85 -7.68
CA ALA A 137 -18.17 12.93 -8.70
C ALA A 137 -16.78 13.35 -8.18
N GLU A 138 -16.69 13.80 -6.93
CA GLU A 138 -15.44 14.25 -6.30
C GLU A 138 -14.73 13.14 -5.52
N VAL A 139 -15.14 11.88 -5.70
CA VAL A 139 -14.45 10.70 -5.15
C VAL A 139 -13.10 10.40 -5.80
N ALA A 140 -12.76 11.04 -6.93
CA ALA A 140 -11.44 10.90 -7.54
C ALA A 140 -10.32 11.44 -6.63
N SER A 141 -9.15 10.80 -6.67
CA SER A 141 -8.00 11.13 -5.81
C SER A 141 -8.31 11.03 -4.31
N LYS A 142 -9.05 9.99 -3.90
CA LYS A 142 -9.46 9.75 -2.51
C LYS A 142 -9.21 8.31 -2.06
N ALA A 143 -9.00 8.12 -0.77
CA ALA A 143 -8.99 6.79 -0.15
C ALA A 143 -10.43 6.30 0.01
N TRP A 144 -10.76 5.18 -0.63
CA TRP A 144 -12.12 4.69 -0.76
C TRP A 144 -12.45 3.71 0.36
N HIS A 145 -11.85 2.52 0.37
CA HIS A 145 -12.18 1.46 1.31
C HIS A 145 -10.93 0.93 2.02
N VAL A 146 -11.13 0.44 3.24
CA VAL A 146 -10.13 -0.36 3.96
C VAL A 146 -10.79 -1.65 4.43
N VAL A 147 -10.27 -2.79 3.97
CA VAL A 147 -10.76 -4.12 4.36
C VAL A 147 -9.66 -4.84 5.12
N ILE A 148 -9.98 -5.33 6.31
CA ILE A 148 -9.09 -6.13 7.14
C ILE A 148 -9.57 -7.58 7.03
N LYS A 149 -8.71 -8.46 6.52
CA LYS A 149 -8.93 -9.92 6.53
C LYS A 149 -7.93 -10.56 7.46
N TYR A 150 -8.39 -11.50 8.26
CA TYR A 150 -7.54 -12.20 9.21
C TYR A 150 -8.00 -13.64 9.39
N PHE A 151 -7.07 -14.53 9.71
CA PHE A 151 -7.38 -15.93 9.98
C PHE A 151 -7.18 -16.20 11.48
N GLU A 152 -8.21 -16.74 12.10
CA GLU A 152 -8.25 -17.01 13.54
C GLU A 152 -9.29 -18.09 13.80
N GLU A 153 -8.97 -19.04 14.68
CA GLU A 153 -9.86 -20.16 15.03
C GLU A 153 -10.22 -21.02 13.81
N GLY A 154 -9.27 -21.24 12.90
CA GLY A 154 -9.48 -22.11 11.74
C GLY A 154 -10.34 -21.52 10.63
N LYS A 155 -10.70 -20.23 10.70
CA LYS A 155 -11.54 -19.55 9.70
C LYS A 155 -11.03 -18.17 9.33
N MET A 156 -11.26 -17.78 8.09
CA MET A 156 -11.06 -16.40 7.64
C MET A 156 -12.21 -15.52 8.13
N LYS A 157 -11.86 -14.42 8.78
CA LYS A 157 -12.75 -13.36 9.22
C LYS A 157 -12.49 -12.08 8.42
N THR A 158 -13.48 -11.20 8.34
CA THR A 158 -13.37 -9.91 7.63
C THR A 158 -13.96 -8.82 8.52
N ALA A 159 -13.23 -7.73 8.68
CA ALA A 159 -13.71 -6.46 9.22
C ALA A 159 -13.51 -5.38 8.16
N THR A 160 -14.43 -4.43 8.08
CA THR A 160 -14.41 -3.42 7.03
C THR A 160 -14.60 -2.05 7.63
N LEU A 161 -13.70 -1.13 7.27
CA LEU A 161 -13.96 0.29 7.32
C LEU A 161 -14.46 0.62 5.91
N ALA A 162 -15.80 0.60 5.70
CA ALA A 162 -16.45 0.73 4.38
C ALA A 162 -17.00 2.15 4.14
N ALA A 163 -16.88 2.70 2.92
CA ALA A 163 -17.27 4.09 2.66
C ALA A 163 -18.80 4.29 2.75
N ASP A 164 -19.54 3.22 2.50
CA ASP A 164 -21.00 3.14 2.39
C ASP A 164 -21.74 2.96 3.73
N THR A 165 -21.04 2.93 4.86
CA THR A 165 -21.71 2.86 6.17
C THR A 165 -22.41 4.20 6.48
N PRO A 166 -23.74 4.22 6.68
CA PRO A 166 -24.53 5.45 6.86
C PRO A 166 -24.29 6.17 8.21
N GLN A 167 -23.35 5.71 9.04
CA GLN A 167 -23.03 6.28 10.35
C GLN A 167 -21.55 6.68 10.43
N GLY A 168 -21.31 7.98 10.62
CA GLY A 168 -20.16 8.48 11.39
C GLY A 168 -18.83 8.64 10.67
N ALA A 169 -18.79 9.48 9.64
CA ALA A 169 -17.63 10.19 9.11
C ALA A 169 -16.29 9.44 9.19
N ARG A 170 -16.04 8.55 8.21
CA ARG A 170 -14.67 8.11 7.95
C ARG A 170 -13.78 9.35 7.83
N LYS A 171 -12.72 9.36 8.62
CA LYS A 171 -11.73 10.43 8.67
C LYS A 171 -10.36 9.89 8.37
N GLY A 172 -9.48 10.82 8.04
CA GLY A 172 -8.07 10.56 7.88
C GLY A 172 -7.67 10.46 6.42
N PHE A 173 -6.60 9.72 6.17
CA PHE A 173 -5.92 9.76 4.89
C PHE A 173 -5.10 8.49 4.61
N VAL A 174 -4.78 8.32 3.33
CA VAL A 174 -3.62 7.56 2.90
C VAL A 174 -2.64 8.54 2.28
N LYS A 175 -1.40 8.56 2.74
CA LYS A 175 -0.33 9.39 2.20
C LYS A 175 0.64 8.51 1.45
N ILE A 176 0.75 8.74 0.15
CA ILE A 176 1.79 8.13 -0.68
C ILE A 176 3.02 9.04 -0.62
N ASN A 177 4.03 8.61 0.12
CA ASN A 177 5.26 9.35 0.36
C ASN A 177 6.18 9.32 -0.87
N SER A 178 6.27 8.18 -1.56
CA SER A 178 7.07 8.06 -2.77
C SER A 178 6.61 6.91 -3.66
N VAL A 179 6.90 7.06 -4.96
CA VAL A 179 6.73 6.03 -5.99
C VAL A 179 8.03 6.00 -6.80
N ALA A 180 8.82 4.94 -6.63
CA ALA A 180 10.12 4.79 -7.28
C ALA A 180 10.34 3.32 -7.64
N ASP A 181 10.79 3.06 -8.86
CA ASP A 181 11.09 1.70 -9.36
C ASP A 181 9.95 0.67 -9.18
N GLY A 182 8.71 1.14 -9.34
CA GLY A 182 7.50 0.34 -9.13
C GLY A 182 7.22 0.00 -7.66
N VAL A 183 7.96 0.58 -6.72
CA VAL A 183 7.72 0.49 -5.28
C VAL A 183 7.02 1.76 -4.80
N VAL A 184 5.89 1.57 -4.14
CA VAL A 184 5.11 2.60 -3.47
C VAL A 184 5.41 2.52 -1.97
N LYS A 185 5.72 3.66 -1.34
CA LYS A 185 5.83 3.78 0.11
C LYS A 185 4.80 4.76 0.61
N GLY A 186 4.11 4.42 1.69
CA GLY A 186 3.07 5.27 2.23
C GLY A 186 2.75 5.02 3.68
N GLU A 187 1.83 5.84 4.17
CA GLU A 187 1.27 5.78 5.51
C GLU A 187 -0.25 5.85 5.41
N ILE A 188 -0.92 5.16 6.30
CA ILE A 188 -2.37 5.19 6.47
C ILE A 188 -2.67 5.63 7.90
N ASP A 189 -3.66 6.50 8.05
CA ASP A 189 -4.27 6.83 9.32
C ASP A 189 -5.75 7.09 9.02
N ILE A 190 -6.56 6.03 9.09
CA ILE A 190 -8.00 6.07 8.78
C ILE A 190 -8.77 5.53 9.97
N SER A 191 -9.86 6.20 10.33
CA SER A 191 -10.78 5.76 11.38
C SER A 191 -12.22 6.07 11.05
N ASP A 192 -13.13 5.25 11.57
CA ASP A 192 -14.58 5.50 11.65
C ASP A 192 -15.13 4.85 12.94
N ASP A 193 -16.46 4.81 13.09
CA ASP A 193 -17.11 4.25 14.28
C ASP A 193 -16.90 2.73 14.46
N PHE A 194 -16.49 2.02 13.39
CA PHE A 194 -16.19 0.59 13.44
C PHE A 194 -14.75 0.31 13.84
N GLY A 195 -13.82 1.24 13.65
CA GLY A 195 -12.43 1.02 13.99
C GLY A 195 -11.43 2.02 13.39
N SER A 196 -10.16 1.63 13.41
CA SER A 196 -9.08 2.37 12.79
C SER A 196 -7.95 1.47 12.26
N VAL A 197 -7.26 1.99 11.25
CA VAL A 197 -6.04 1.41 10.69
C VAL A 197 -5.00 2.52 10.63
N LYS A 198 -3.86 2.30 11.29
CA LYS A 198 -2.76 3.27 11.33
C LYS A 198 -1.42 2.58 11.13
N GLY A 199 -0.57 3.12 10.27
CA GLY A 199 0.81 2.66 10.14
C GLY A 199 1.44 2.94 8.78
N ALA A 200 2.69 2.51 8.63
CA ALA A 200 3.42 2.62 7.38
C ALA A 200 3.29 1.34 6.55
N PHE A 201 3.42 1.46 5.23
CA PHE A 201 3.44 0.32 4.33
C PHE A 201 4.37 0.57 3.14
N SER A 202 4.78 -0.52 2.51
CA SER A 202 5.40 -0.51 1.19
C SER A 202 4.75 -1.57 0.33
N ALA A 203 4.51 -1.25 -0.94
CA ALA A 203 3.88 -2.14 -1.89
C ALA A 203 4.59 -2.08 -3.24
N LYS A 204 4.73 -3.23 -3.90
CA LYS A 204 5.28 -3.30 -5.27
C LYS A 204 4.14 -3.43 -6.28
N ALA A 205 4.23 -2.66 -7.36
CA ALA A 205 3.29 -2.77 -8.47
C ALA A 205 3.33 -4.19 -9.05
N THR A 206 2.17 -4.82 -9.15
CA THR A 206 2.00 -6.09 -9.86
C THR A 206 1.86 -5.79 -11.34
N LYS A 207 2.57 -6.56 -12.17
CA LYS A 207 2.37 -6.54 -13.63
C LYS A 207 1.19 -7.42 -14.00
#